data_AF-A0A479ZWE4-F1
#
_entry.id   AF-A0A479ZWE4-F1
#
_cell.length_a   1.000
_cell.length_b   1.000
_cell.length_c   1.000
_cell.angle_alpha   90.00
_cell.angle_beta   90.00
_cell.angle_gamma   90.00
#
_symmetry.space_group_name_H-M   'P 1'
#
loop_
_entity.id
_entity.type
_entity.pdbx_description
1 polymer ?
#
loop_
_entity_poly.entity_id
_entity_poly.type
_entity_poly.pdbx_seq_one_letter_code
_entity_poly.pdbx_strand_id
1 'polypeptide(L)' 'MTKEGHPATLSIPNHNQVARGTLRSLIAKAGITVEEFMNVLEN' A
#
# COMPACT_ATOMS: atom_id res chain seq x y z
N MET A 1 4.92 -0.31 -8.62
CA MET A 1 5.67 -1.53 -8.26
C MET A 1 4.87 -2.73 -8.76
N THR A 2 5.52 -3.73 -9.33
CA THR A 2 4.88 -4.98 -9.79
C THR A 2 5.14 -6.10 -8.77
N LYS A 3 4.09 -6.78 -8.33
CA LYS A 3 4.19 -7.95 -7.45
C LYS A 3 4.00 -9.20 -8.30
N GLU A 4 4.93 -10.15 -8.24
CA GLU A 4 4.82 -11.38 -9.03
C GLU A 4 3.50 -12.11 -8.73
N GLY A 5 2.89 -12.67 -9.77
CA GLY A 5 1.58 -13.31 -9.70
C GLY A 5 0.37 -12.38 -9.56
N HIS A 6 0.54 -11.05 -9.50
CA HIS A 6 -0.58 -10.10 -9.47
C HIS A 6 -0.88 -9.58 -10.88
N PRO A 7 -2.16 -9.60 -11.32
CA PRO A 7 -2.54 -9.27 -12.70
C PRO A 7 -2.47 -7.76 -13.01
N ALA A 8 -2.18 -6.93 -12.01
CA ALA A 8 -2.17 -5.47 -12.13
C ALA A 8 -1.04 -4.84 -11.33
N THR A 9 -0.60 -3.68 -11.81
CA THR A 9 0.36 -2.82 -11.09
C THR A 9 -0.39 -1.92 -10.11
N LEU A 10 0.11 -1.82 -8.87
CA LEU A 10 -0.37 -0.82 -7.92
C LEU A 10 0.45 0.47 -8.07
N SER A 11 -0.22 1.55 -8.45
CA SER A 11 0.37 2.89 -8.54
C SER A 11 0.13 3.66 -7.24
N ILE A 12 1.19 4.29 -6.73
CA ILE A 12 1.15 5.09 -5.49
C ILE A 12 1.44 6.55 -5.86
N PRO A 13 0.59 7.52 -5.46
CA PRO A 13 0.86 8.93 -5.68
C PRO A 13 2.18 9.38 -5.04
N ASN A 14 2.97 10.16 -5.78
CA ASN A 14 4.22 10.72 -5.27
C ASN A 14 3.98 12.14 -4.72
N HIS A 15 3.44 12.21 -3.50
CA HIS A 15 3.26 13.47 -2.77
C HIS A 15 3.44 13.24 -1.26
N ASN A 16 3.75 14.31 -0.52
CA ASN A 16 4.13 14.22 0.90
C ASN A 16 3.05 13.60 1.81
N GLN A 17 1.77 13.75 1.49
CA GLN A 17 0.68 13.24 2.34
C GLN A 17 -0.43 12.59 1.52
N VAL A 18 -0.70 11.32 1.81
CA VAL A 18 -1.83 10.58 1.25
C VAL A 18 -3.02 10.71 2.18
N ALA A 19 -4.20 11.00 1.61
CA ALA A 19 -5.44 10.99 2.37
C ALA A 19 -5.69 9.62 3.01
N ARG A 20 -6.26 9.59 4.22
CA ARG A 20 -6.44 8.33 4.99
C ARG A 20 -7.19 7.25 4.22
N GLY A 21 -8.26 7.62 3.52
CA GLY A 21 -9.05 6.70 2.70
C GLY A 21 -8.25 6.12 1.54
N THR A 22 -7.46 6.95 0.88
CA THR A 22 -6.56 6.54 -0.20
C THR A 22 -5.49 5.58 0.31
N LEU A 23 -4.84 5.88 1.44
CA LEU A 23 -3.85 5.00 2.06
C LEU A 23 -4.45 3.63 2.42
N ARG A 24 -5.62 3.60 3.07
CA ARG A 24 -6.32 2.35 3.38
C ARG A 24 -6.65 1.54 2.13
N SER A 25 -7.10 2.18 1.06
CA SER A 25 -7.40 1.49 -0.21
C SER A 25 -6.14 0.90 -0.86
N LEU A 26 -5.01 1.61 -0.81
CA LEU A 26 -3.73 1.11 -1.34
C LEU A 26 -3.23 -0.11 -0.56
N ILE A 27 -3.28 -0.06 0.78
CA ILE A 27 -2.92 -1.18 1.66
C ILE A 27 -3.78 -2.42 1.35
N ALA A 28 -5.10 -2.24 1.26
CA ALA A 28 -6.00 -3.34 0.91
C ALA A 28 -5.73 -3.93 -0.48
N LYS A 29 -5.45 -3.09 -1.49
CA LYS A 29 -5.07 -3.54 -2.84
C LYS A 29 -3.73 -4.26 -2.89
N ALA A 30 -2.82 -3.98 -1.95
CA ALA A 30 -1.55 -4.69 -1.80
C ALA A 30 -1.74 -6.09 -1.15
N GLY A 31 -2.93 -6.39 -0.63
CA GLY A 31 -3.27 -7.68 -0.03
C GLY A 31 -2.70 -7.89 1.36
N ILE A 32 -2.50 -6.80 2.11
CA ILE A 32 -2.00 -6.83 3.49
C ILE A 32 -2.94 -6.04 4.41
N THR A 33 -2.83 -6.29 5.71
CA THR A 33 -3.52 -5.56 6.77
C THR A 33 -2.79 -4.26 7.10
N VAL A 34 -3.49 -3.36 7.81
CA VAL A 34 -2.85 -2.13 8.34
C VAL A 34 -1.78 -2.46 9.36
N GLU A 35 -1.95 -3.52 10.16
CA GLU A 35 -0.97 -3.95 11.16
C GLU A 35 0.32 -4.44 10.51
N GLU A 36 0.24 -5.33 9.52
CA GLU A 36 1.41 -5.77 8.75
C GLU A 36 2.13 -4.59 8.06
N PHE A 37 1.36 -3.60 7.59
CA PHE A 37 1.92 -2.38 7.02
C PHE A 37 2.66 -1.52 8.07
N MET A 38 2.17 -1.43 9.31
CA MET A 38 2.85 -0.68 10.36
C MET A 38 4.13 -1.40 10.83
N ASN A 39 4.09 -2.73 10.92
CA ASN A 39 5.24 -3.54 11.33
C ASN A 39 6.48 -3.34 10.43
N VAL A 40 6.28 -3.04 9.14
CA VAL A 40 7.42 -2.75 8.23
C VAL A 40 8.01 -1.35 8.40
N LEU A 41 7.31 -0.43 9.06
CA LEU A 41 7.77 0.94 9.34
C LEU A 41 8.55 1.07 10.65
N GLU A 42 8.46 0.06 11.52
CA GLU A 42 9.09 0.07 12.84
C GLU A 42 10.55 -0.47 12.85
N ASN A 43 11.18 -0.58 11.67
CA ASN A 43 12.58 -1.00 11.50
C ASN A 43 13.48 0.13 10.98
#